data_AF-A0A4Q6AUJ3-F1
#
_entry.id   AF-A0A4Q6AUJ3-F1
#
_cell.length_a   1.000
_cell.length_b   1.000
_cell.length_c   1.000
_cell.angle_alpha   90.00
_cell.angle_beta   90.00
_cell.angle_gamma   90.00
#
_symmetry.space_group_name_H-M   'P 1'
#
loop_
_entity.id
_entity.type
_entity.pdbx_description
1 polymer ?
#
loop_
_entity_poly.entity_id
_entity_poly.type
_entity_poly.pdbx_seq_one_letter_code
_entity_poly.pdbx_strand_id
1 'polypeptide(L)'
;MDLDTHEQTETGERVKPIIVEQYEHLESGLKVKLRDVTIYLTNEDDFGLDPKDFSAATHEYAIPKFEMARIYILVCAMTGDRLGFNPFDRNVDPVYEIYERAYQKLVKTERDRSLFLGIAKVGQECGFLSEAQVEASH
;
A
#
# COMPACT_ATOMS: atom_id res chain seq x y z
N MET A 1 -13.79 -23.66 39.59
CA MET A 1 -12.69 -24.32 38.87
C MET A 1 -13.05 -24.19 37.41
N ASP A 2 -12.50 -23.15 36.79
CA ASP A 2 -12.83 -22.68 35.46
C ASP A 2 -12.43 -23.73 34.42
N LEU A 3 -13.45 -24.29 33.78
CA LEU A 3 -13.36 -25.08 32.57
C LEU A 3 -13.45 -24.12 31.38
N ASP A 4 -12.41 -23.31 31.19
CA ASP A 4 -12.18 -22.58 29.95
C ASP A 4 -10.77 -22.92 29.46
N THR A 5 -10.60 -24.20 29.13
CA THR A 5 -9.60 -24.62 28.16
C THR A 5 -10.08 -24.10 26.81
N HIS A 6 -9.89 -22.81 26.56
CA HIS A 6 -9.81 -22.32 25.20
C HIS A 6 -8.65 -23.07 24.56
N GLU A 7 -9.00 -24.12 23.81
CA GLU A 7 -8.18 -24.66 22.73
C GLU A 7 -7.70 -23.44 21.94
N GLN A 8 -6.47 -23.02 22.26
CA GLN A 8 -5.68 -22.13 21.45
C GLN A 8 -5.54 -22.86 20.13
N THR A 9 -6.36 -22.43 19.18
CA THR A 9 -6.33 -22.81 17.80
C THR A 9 -4.91 -22.59 17.27
N GLU A 10 -4.07 -23.62 17.33
CA GLU A 10 -2.87 -23.81 16.51
C GLU A 10 -3.31 -23.81 15.04
N THR A 11 -3.65 -22.63 14.52
CA THR A 11 -4.01 -22.40 13.13
C THR A 11 -2.99 -21.42 12.58
N GLY A 12 -2.16 -21.93 11.68
CA GLY A 12 -0.95 -21.27 11.19
C GLY A 12 -1.13 -19.85 10.67
N GLU A 13 -0.40 -18.92 11.27
CA GLU A 13 -0.01 -17.68 10.61
C GLU A 13 0.99 -18.01 9.49
N ARG A 14 0.49 -18.49 8.34
CA ARG A 14 1.32 -18.78 7.15
C ARG A 14 1.84 -17.51 6.46
N VAL A 15 1.67 -16.35 7.08
CA VAL A 15 2.04 -15.05 6.54
C VAL A 15 2.47 -14.13 7.69
N LYS A 16 3.66 -13.54 7.59
CA LYS A 16 4.18 -12.57 8.57
C LYS A 16 4.31 -11.18 7.95
N PRO A 17 3.61 -10.14 8.47
CA PRO A 17 3.80 -8.78 8.00
C PRO A 17 5.10 -8.19 8.54
N ILE A 18 5.86 -7.52 7.69
CA ILE A 18 6.99 -6.65 8.06
C ILE A 18 6.77 -5.25 7.49
N ILE A 19 7.29 -4.23 8.18
CA ILE A 19 7.31 -2.86 7.67
C ILE A 19 8.72 -2.53 7.23
N VAL A 20 8.89 -2.31 5.94
CA VAL A 20 10.15 -1.87 5.33
C VAL A 20 10.12 -0.35 5.20
N GLU A 21 11.09 0.32 5.82
CA GLU A 21 11.15 1.80 5.87
C GLU A 21 11.21 2.42 4.47
N GLN A 22 11.98 1.81 3.57
CA GLN A 22 12.10 2.26 2.20
C GLN A 22 12.19 1.06 1.26
N TYR A 23 11.27 1.03 0.31
CA TYR A 23 11.19 0.03 -0.75
C TYR A 23 11.39 0.71 -2.10
N GLU A 24 12.21 0.12 -2.95
CA GLU A 24 12.48 0.60 -4.29
C GLU A 24 11.91 -0.38 -5.30
N HIS A 25 11.10 0.14 -6.23
CA HIS A 25 10.38 -0.66 -7.19
C HIS A 25 10.65 -0.14 -8.61
N LEU A 26 10.75 -1.07 -9.57
CA LEU A 26 10.86 -0.74 -10.99
C LEU A 26 9.54 -1.08 -11.66
N GLU A 27 8.83 -0.07 -12.14
CA GLU A 27 7.56 -0.24 -12.84
C GLU A 27 7.53 0.66 -14.08
N SER A 28 7.17 0.10 -15.24
CA SER A 28 7.08 0.84 -16.51
C SER A 28 8.32 1.67 -16.87
N GLY A 29 9.52 1.18 -16.52
CA GLY A 29 10.79 1.87 -16.74
C GLY A 29 11.09 3.00 -15.75
N LEU A 30 10.21 3.24 -14.78
CA LEU A 30 10.39 4.21 -13.72
C LEU A 30 10.90 3.54 -12.44
N LYS A 31 11.71 4.31 -11.72
CA LYS A 31 12.24 3.94 -10.42
C LYS A 31 11.45 4.63 -9.33
N VAL A 32 10.55 3.89 -8.70
CA VAL A 32 9.62 4.38 -7.69
C VAL A 32 10.15 4.05 -6.30
N LYS A 33 10.07 5.01 -5.38
CA LYS A 33 10.44 4.81 -3.97
C LYS A 33 9.19 4.92 -3.10
N LEU A 34 8.92 3.87 -2.34
CA LEU A 34 7.84 3.84 -1.37
C LEU A 34 8.43 3.84 0.04
N ARG A 35 7.77 4.56 0.95
CA ARG A 35 8.11 4.57 2.37
C ARG A 35 7.08 3.82 3.19
N ASP A 36 7.51 3.26 4.32
CA ASP A 36 6.67 2.51 5.25
C ASP A 36 5.81 1.46 4.53
N VAL A 37 6.47 0.61 3.73
CA VAL A 37 5.82 -0.44 2.93
C VAL A 37 5.57 -1.64 3.81
N THR A 38 4.33 -2.13 3.81
CA THR A 38 4.00 -3.39 4.46
C THR A 38 4.19 -4.53 3.48
N ILE A 39 5.00 -5.51 3.84
CA ILE A 39 5.28 -6.69 3.02
C ILE A 39 4.82 -7.93 3.77
N TYR A 40 4.13 -8.82 3.06
CA TYR A 40 3.67 -10.09 3.61
C TYR A 40 4.64 -11.18 3.17
N LEU A 41 5.45 -11.66 4.10
CA LEU A 41 6.34 -12.78 3.88
C LEU A 41 5.51 -14.05 3.80
N THR A 42 5.57 -14.75 2.67
CA THR A 42 4.78 -15.96 2.38
C THR A 42 5.64 -17.22 2.38
N ASN A 43 6.97 -17.08 2.33
CA ASN A 43 7.92 -18.17 2.47
C ASN A 43 8.37 -18.28 3.93
N GLU A 44 8.27 -19.47 4.51
CA GLU A 44 8.61 -19.73 5.91
C GLU A 44 10.09 -19.46 6.19
N ASP A 45 10.97 -19.69 5.20
CA ASP A 45 12.42 -19.40 5.31
C ASP A 45 12.68 -17.90 5.54
N ASP A 46 11.78 -17.04 5.09
CA ASP A 46 11.91 -15.59 5.20
C ASP A 46 11.27 -15.05 6.50
N PHE A 47 10.55 -15.84 7.29
CA PHE A 47 9.83 -15.33 8.49
C PHE A 47 10.75 -14.76 9.56
N GLY A 48 12.04 -15.10 9.54
CA GLY A 48 13.09 -14.54 10.41
C GLY A 48 13.73 -13.26 9.87
N LEU A 49 13.37 -12.81 8.66
CA LEU A 49 13.99 -11.66 7.99
C LEU A 49 13.78 -10.37 8.78
N ASP A 50 14.87 -9.68 9.11
CA ASP A 50 14.80 -8.31 9.61
C ASP A 50 14.35 -7.39 8.46
N PRO A 51 13.39 -6.47 8.66
CA PRO A 51 12.96 -5.55 7.61
C PRO A 51 14.09 -4.75 6.95
N LYS A 52 15.23 -4.57 7.62
CA LYS A 52 16.43 -3.90 7.06
C LYS A 52 17.19 -4.75 6.05
N ASP A 53 17.07 -6.07 6.15
CA ASP A 53 17.72 -7.03 5.26
C ASP A 53 16.83 -7.35 4.04
N PHE A 54 15.63 -6.77 3.97
CA PHE A 54 14.71 -6.95 2.87
C PHE A 54 15.26 -6.36 1.57
N SER A 55 15.35 -7.20 0.53
CA SER A 55 15.74 -6.81 -0.83
C SER A 55 14.58 -7.01 -1.81
N ALA A 56 14.22 -5.95 -2.53
CA ALA A 56 13.16 -5.98 -3.54
C ALA A 56 13.45 -6.98 -4.67
N ALA A 57 14.72 -7.11 -5.07
CA ALA A 57 15.15 -7.96 -6.17
C ALA A 57 15.03 -9.47 -5.86
N THR A 58 14.98 -9.83 -4.58
CA THR A 58 14.90 -11.23 -4.13
C THR A 58 13.50 -11.63 -3.68
N HIS A 59 12.61 -10.65 -3.40
CA HIS A 59 11.28 -10.88 -2.82
C HIS A 59 10.16 -10.17 -3.60
N GLU A 60 10.32 -10.01 -4.92
CA GLU A 60 9.38 -9.28 -5.79
C GLU A 60 7.94 -9.81 -5.74
N TYR A 61 7.75 -11.12 -5.48
CA TYR A 61 6.43 -11.75 -5.39
C TYR A 61 5.64 -11.42 -4.11
N ALA A 62 6.26 -10.73 -3.14
CA ALA A 62 5.66 -10.46 -1.83
C ALA A 62 4.91 -9.12 -1.75
N ILE A 63 4.86 -8.33 -2.83
CA ILE A 63 4.22 -7.01 -2.81
C ILE A 63 2.70 -7.15 -2.73
N PRO A 64 2.05 -6.67 -1.67
CA PRO A 64 0.60 -6.78 -1.54
C PRO A 64 -0.11 -5.85 -2.53
N LYS A 65 -1.37 -6.18 -2.89
CA LYS A 65 -2.20 -5.34 -3.78
C LYS A 65 -2.29 -3.87 -3.33
N PHE A 66 -2.31 -3.64 -2.02
CA PHE A 66 -2.31 -2.30 -1.44
C PHE A 66 -1.04 -1.50 -1.78
N GLU A 67 0.14 -2.12 -1.70
CA GLU A 67 1.40 -1.47 -2.05
C GLU A 67 1.56 -1.31 -3.57
N MET A 68 1.02 -2.25 -4.36
CA MET A 68 0.91 -2.08 -5.82
C MET A 68 0.02 -0.89 -6.19
N ALA A 69 -1.10 -0.68 -5.49
CA ALA A 69 -1.94 0.50 -5.71
C ALA A 69 -1.16 1.80 -5.44
N ARG A 70 -0.32 1.83 -4.39
CA ARG A 70 0.59 2.96 -4.12
C ARG A 70 1.59 3.16 -5.27
N ILE A 71 2.20 2.09 -5.78
CA ILE A 71 3.12 2.15 -6.93
C ILE A 71 2.42 2.78 -8.13
N TYR A 72 1.22 2.33 -8.50
CA TYR A 72 0.52 2.88 -9.65
C TYR A 72 0.11 4.34 -9.48
N ILE A 73 -0.32 4.75 -8.29
CA ILE A 73 -0.58 6.17 -8.00
C ILE A 73 0.70 6.99 -8.21
N LEU A 74 1.85 6.50 -7.75
CA LEU A 74 3.15 7.18 -7.92
C LEU A 74 3.58 7.25 -9.39
N VAL A 75 3.41 6.17 -10.16
CA VAL A 75 3.67 6.17 -11.60
C VAL A 75 2.82 7.22 -12.30
N CYS A 76 1.50 7.24 -12.07
CA CYS A 76 0.62 8.26 -12.63
C CYS A 76 1.00 9.69 -12.18
N ALA A 77 1.39 9.87 -10.92
CA ALA A 77 1.86 11.15 -10.42
C ALA A 77 3.14 11.64 -11.12
N MET A 78 4.03 10.72 -11.53
CA MET A 78 5.28 11.02 -12.22
C MET A 78 5.11 11.22 -13.73
N THR A 79 4.27 10.41 -14.39
CA THR A 79 4.07 10.47 -15.85
C THR A 79 3.00 11.47 -16.26
N GLY A 80 2.05 11.76 -15.37
CA GLY A 80 0.83 12.52 -15.67
C GLY A 80 -0.27 11.70 -16.33
N ASP A 81 -0.12 10.37 -16.41
CA ASP A 81 -1.14 9.46 -16.91
C ASP A 81 -2.32 9.35 -15.94
N ARG A 82 -3.46 8.90 -16.47
CA ARG A 82 -4.66 8.68 -15.66
C ARG A 82 -4.65 7.29 -15.05
N LEU A 83 -5.01 7.21 -13.77
CA LEU A 83 -5.16 5.95 -13.04
C LEU A 83 -6.37 5.13 -13.53
N GLY A 84 -7.36 5.78 -14.15
CA GLY A 84 -8.51 5.13 -14.76
C GLY A 84 -9.77 5.05 -13.87
N PHE A 85 -9.69 5.54 -12.63
CA PHE A 85 -10.87 5.68 -11.76
C PHE A 85 -11.60 7.00 -11.98
N ASN A 86 -12.90 6.96 -11.75
CA ASN A 86 -13.79 8.11 -11.64
C ASN A 86 -14.46 8.12 -10.25
N PRO A 87 -14.94 9.28 -9.78
CA PRO A 87 -15.60 9.38 -8.46
C PRO A 87 -16.82 8.46 -8.29
N PHE A 88 -17.49 8.10 -9.39
CA PHE A 88 -18.64 7.19 -9.37
C PHE A 88 -18.24 5.74 -9.04
N ASP A 89 -16.99 5.36 -9.30
CA ASP A 89 -16.49 4.00 -9.09
C ASP A 89 -16.44 3.63 -7.61
N ARG A 90 -16.45 4.62 -6.70
CA ARG A 90 -16.47 4.41 -5.24
C ARG A 90 -17.56 3.44 -4.77
N ASN A 91 -18.72 3.46 -5.41
CA ASN A 91 -19.88 2.66 -4.98
C ASN A 91 -20.06 1.36 -5.78
N VAL A 92 -19.25 1.12 -6.80
CA VAL A 92 -19.44 0.00 -7.74
C VAL A 92 -18.18 -0.85 -7.94
N ASP A 93 -16.99 -0.30 -7.75
CA ASP A 93 -15.73 -1.01 -7.88
C ASP A 93 -15.18 -1.35 -6.48
N PRO A 94 -15.12 -2.64 -6.09
CA PRO A 94 -14.59 -3.05 -4.79
C PRO A 94 -13.09 -2.76 -4.62
N VAL A 95 -12.37 -2.49 -5.71
CA VAL A 95 -10.94 -2.15 -5.68
C VAL A 95 -10.73 -0.65 -5.41
N TYR A 96 -11.74 0.20 -5.61
CA TYR A 96 -11.65 1.65 -5.39
C TYR A 96 -11.17 1.99 -3.97
N GLU A 97 -11.74 1.34 -2.96
CA GLU A 97 -11.38 1.56 -1.56
C GLU A 97 -9.89 1.27 -1.29
N ILE A 98 -9.32 0.26 -1.97
CA ILE A 98 -7.90 -0.08 -1.83
C ILE A 98 -7.02 1.07 -2.34
N TYR A 99 -7.37 1.65 -3.50
CA TYR A 99 -6.62 2.78 -4.06
C TYR A 99 -6.83 4.07 -3.27
N GLU A 100 -8.03 4.33 -2.77
CA GLU A 100 -8.28 5.50 -1.93
C GLU A 100 -7.47 5.43 -0.62
N ARG A 101 -7.43 4.27 0.03
CA ARG A 101 -6.59 4.06 1.22
C ARG A 101 -5.09 4.12 0.89
N ALA A 102 -4.67 3.62 -0.26
CA ALA A 102 -3.29 3.73 -0.74
C ALA A 102 -2.90 5.21 -0.96
N TYR A 103 -3.80 6.00 -1.56
CA TYR A 103 -3.65 7.45 -1.70
C TYR A 103 -3.50 8.15 -0.35
N GLN A 104 -4.37 7.85 0.62
CA GLN A 104 -4.29 8.41 1.98
C GLN A 104 -2.94 8.13 2.63
N LYS A 105 -2.45 6.88 2.55
CA LYS A 105 -1.13 6.49 3.06
C LYS A 105 0.00 7.24 2.35
N LEU A 106 -0.08 7.43 1.03
CA LEU A 106 0.91 8.20 0.27
C LEU A 106 0.95 9.66 0.71
N VAL A 107 -0.20 10.32 0.82
CA VAL A 107 -0.31 11.71 1.31
C VAL A 107 0.35 11.88 2.67
N LYS A 108 0.23 10.88 3.56
CA LYS A 108 0.83 10.88 4.90
C LYS A 108 2.34 10.63 4.93
N THR A 109 2.85 9.81 4.02
CA THR A 109 4.23 9.29 4.08
C THR A 109 5.20 9.95 3.10
N GLU A 110 4.70 10.52 2.01
CA GLU A 110 5.53 11.20 1.03
C GLU A 110 6.09 12.52 1.60
N ARG A 111 7.38 12.77 1.37
CA ARG A 111 8.04 14.04 1.77
C ARG A 111 8.64 14.79 0.58
N ASP A 112 8.71 14.18 -0.60
CA ASP A 112 9.06 14.87 -1.82
C ASP A 112 7.89 15.77 -2.26
N ARG A 113 8.13 17.08 -2.16
CA ARG A 113 7.14 18.10 -2.50
C ARG A 113 6.74 18.09 -3.97
N SER A 114 7.65 17.71 -4.86
CA SER A 114 7.35 17.65 -6.30
C SER A 114 6.39 16.51 -6.62
N LEU A 115 6.62 15.35 -5.98
CA LEU A 115 5.79 14.16 -6.14
C LEU A 115 4.42 14.34 -5.47
N PHE A 116 4.38 15.03 -4.33
CA PHE A 116 3.13 15.32 -3.61
C PHE A 116 2.10 16.05 -4.48
N LEU A 117 2.53 17.00 -5.33
CA LEU A 117 1.61 17.70 -6.25
C LEU A 117 1.00 16.74 -7.28
N GLY A 118 1.80 15.81 -7.81
CA GLY A 118 1.32 14.77 -8.72
C GLY A 118 0.32 13.83 -8.02
N ILE A 119 0.63 13.39 -6.80
CA ILE A 119 -0.26 12.54 -5.99
C ILE A 119 -1.59 13.24 -5.73
N ALA A 120 -1.55 14.52 -5.33
CA ALA A 120 -2.76 15.31 -5.07
C ALA A 120 -3.63 15.45 -6.33
N LYS A 121 -3.01 15.64 -7.50
CA LYS A 121 -3.72 15.69 -8.78
C LYS A 121 -4.41 14.36 -9.10
N VAL A 122 -3.71 13.22 -8.94
CA VAL A 122 -4.30 11.89 -9.13
C VAL A 122 -5.50 11.69 -8.20
N GLY A 123 -5.37 12.07 -6.92
CA GLY A 123 -6.47 12.00 -5.96
C GLY A 123 -7.69 12.82 -6.38
N GLN A 124 -7.48 14.06 -6.84
CA GLN A 124 -8.56 14.92 -7.35
C GLN A 124 -9.26 14.33 -8.57
N GLU A 125 -8.51 13.82 -9.55
CA GLU A 125 -9.07 13.24 -10.77
C GLU A 125 -9.91 11.99 -10.48
N CYS A 126 -9.43 11.14 -9.57
CA CYS A 126 -10.12 9.90 -9.19
C CYS A 126 -11.26 10.12 -8.19
N GLY A 127 -11.33 11.31 -7.57
CA GLY A 127 -12.27 11.64 -6.50
C GLY A 127 -11.90 11.11 -5.12
N PHE A 128 -10.65 10.69 -4.91
CA PHE A 128 -10.19 10.13 -3.64
C PHE A 128 -10.22 11.18 -2.52
N LEU A 129 -10.67 10.75 -1.34
CA LEU A 129 -10.68 11.59 -0.13
C LEU A 129 -9.41 11.37 0.70
N SER A 130 -8.83 12.46 1.18
CA SER A 130 -7.82 12.40 2.26
C SER A 130 -8.47 12.02 3.59
N GLU A 131 -7.68 11.52 4.56
CA GLU A 131 -8.17 11.16 5.90
C GLU A 131 -8.97 12.32 6.54
N ALA A 132 -8.44 13.55 6.47
CA ALA A 132 -9.11 14.74 7.00
C ALA A 132 -10.47 15.04 6.33
N GLN A 133 -10.63 14.73 5.05
CA GLN A 133 -11.91 14.92 4.35
C GLN A 133 -12.92 13.83 4.72
N VAL A 134 -12.47 12.60 4.96
CA VAL A 134 -13.31 11.52 5.46
C VAL A 134 -13.82 11.87 6.86
N GLU A 135 -12.92 12.31 7.75
CA GLU A 135 -13.27 12.71 9.12
C GLU A 135 -14.28 13.87 9.16
N ALA A 136 -14.14 14.87 8.28
CA ALA A 136 -15.07 15.99 8.20
C ALA A 136 -16.45 15.63 7.62
N SER A 137 -16.60 14.43 7.05
CA SER A 137 -17.86 13.97 6.44
C SER A 137 -18.72 13.15 7.42
N HIS A 138 -18.27 12.93 8.65
CA HIS A 138 -18.94 12.18 9.72
C HIS A 138 -19.29 13.08 10.91
#